data_AF-A0A258FYF5-F1
#
_entry.id   AF-A0A258FYF5-F1
#
_cell.length_a   1.000
_cell.length_b   1.000
_cell.length_c   1.000
_cell.angle_alpha   90.00
_cell.angle_beta   90.00
_cell.angle_gamma   90.00
#
_symmetry.space_group_name_H-M   'P 1'
#
loop_
_entity.id
_entity.type
_entity.pdbx_description
1 polymer ?
#
loop_
_entity_poly.entity_id
_entity_poly.type
_entity_poly.pdbx_seq_one_letter_code
_entity_poly.pdbx_strand_id
1 'polypeptide(L)'
;AIAAGVYDLGLETLRAESFRVTDARVIYTHPGSGAETQLLTIAEKRRNMPTSLADALDWLDDPKARLLVNSRSGRAAVQVPATSLMLDDGTIEPRLRLIRPTEASTVPAKLMEDTHWLEADRAAFAAAWTAELAEVPEFSEATLHIVAGLLLPIWKQLPQDETRVYRLQTDDGQRIIGRRVSPAWVATTLAADAPKLTAAQVHSLVLEGKTVVHLAEGLELHRSRVMGVNRIELSGFTGAQKDRLKAGGFFSEIIGWKLRLFCPTDPSGIEVLERLLARFAVSGLHARNG
;
A
#
# COMPACT_ATOMS: atom_id res chain seq x y z
N ALA A 1 -10.21 -31.46 22.42
CA ALA A 1 -10.67 -31.03 21.08
C ALA A 1 -11.92 -30.19 21.25
N ILE A 2 -11.79 -28.88 21.11
CA ILE A 2 -12.93 -27.95 21.05
C ILE A 2 -12.88 -27.39 19.62
N ALA A 3 -13.89 -27.76 18.83
CA ALA A 3 -14.08 -27.28 17.48
C ALA A 3 -14.34 -25.78 17.51
N ALA A 4 -13.33 -24.99 17.16
CA ALA A 4 -13.50 -23.55 16.96
C ALA A 4 -14.12 -23.35 15.56
N GLY A 5 -15.43 -23.12 15.55
CA GLY A 5 -16.11 -22.56 14.39
C GLY A 5 -15.39 -21.28 13.98
N VAL A 6 -14.94 -21.22 12.73
CA VAL A 6 -14.38 -20.03 12.10
C VAL A 6 -15.52 -19.04 11.95
N TYR A 7 -15.72 -18.23 12.99
CA TYR A 7 -16.52 -17.02 12.90
C TYR A 7 -15.57 -15.91 12.47
N ASP A 8 -15.47 -15.70 11.16
CA ASP A 8 -14.67 -14.64 10.57
C ASP A 8 -15.41 -13.31 10.78
N LEU A 9 -15.36 -12.81 12.02
CA LEU A 9 -15.83 -11.49 12.38
C LEU A 9 -14.85 -10.51 11.74
N GLY A 10 -15.20 -9.94 10.59
CA GLY A 10 -14.43 -8.91 9.87
C GLY A 10 -14.22 -7.59 10.64
N LEU A 11 -14.31 -7.63 11.98
CA LEU A 11 -14.05 -6.58 12.93
C LEU A 11 -12.93 -7.02 13.90
N GLU A 12 -11.72 -6.50 13.69
CA GLU A 12 -10.58 -6.72 14.58
C GLU A 12 -10.49 -5.59 15.61
N THR A 13 -10.22 -5.92 16.88
CA THR A 13 -10.04 -4.89 17.92
C THR A 13 -8.55 -4.60 18.12
N LEU A 14 -8.12 -3.40 17.74
CA LEU A 14 -6.74 -2.98 17.93
C LEU A 14 -6.47 -2.71 19.42
N ARG A 15 -5.30 -3.15 19.89
CA ARG A 15 -4.82 -2.95 21.26
C ARG A 15 -3.44 -2.31 21.21
N ALA A 16 -3.26 -1.27 22.00
CA ALA A 16 -2.02 -0.55 22.20
C ALA A 16 -2.03 0.07 23.61
N GLU A 17 -0.90 0.63 24.02
CA GLU A 17 -0.79 1.35 25.30
C GLU A 17 -1.51 2.71 25.23
N SER A 18 -1.58 3.31 24.05
CA SER A 18 -2.32 4.54 23.81
C SER A 18 -2.72 4.67 22.34
N PHE A 19 -3.90 5.26 22.12
CA PHE A 19 -4.37 5.71 20.82
C PHE A 19 -4.82 7.16 20.93
N ARG A 20 -4.21 8.04 20.15
CA ARG A 20 -4.57 9.47 20.10
C ARG A 20 -4.86 9.91 18.68
N VAL A 21 -6.06 10.44 18.44
CA VAL A 21 -6.37 11.10 17.16
C VAL A 21 -5.55 12.39 17.09
N THR A 22 -4.68 12.49 16.09
CA THR A 22 -3.81 13.66 15.86
C THR A 22 -4.30 14.55 14.72
N ASP A 23 -5.09 14.00 13.79
CA ASP A 23 -5.74 14.74 12.71
C ASP A 23 -7.06 14.06 12.32
N ALA A 24 -8.05 14.85 11.92
CA ALA A 24 -9.33 14.35 11.43
C ALA A 24 -9.81 15.23 10.27
N ARG A 25 -10.05 14.62 9.10
CA ARG A 25 -10.47 15.31 7.88
C ARG A 25 -11.70 14.66 7.29
N VAL A 26 -12.72 15.46 6.98
CA VAL A 26 -13.88 15.00 6.23
C VAL A 26 -13.46 14.72 4.79
N ILE A 27 -13.68 13.49 4.31
CA ILE A 27 -13.38 13.06 2.93
C ILE A 27 -14.65 12.82 2.12
N TYR A 28 -15.80 12.72 2.76
CA TYR A 28 -17.10 12.59 2.12
C TYR A 28 -18.22 13.06 3.05
N THR A 29 -19.23 13.71 2.47
CA THR A 29 -20.48 14.08 3.16
C THR A 29 -21.66 13.55 2.36
N HIS A 30 -22.50 12.75 3.00
CA HIS A 30 -23.65 12.15 2.32
C HIS A 30 -24.74 13.21 2.04
N PRO A 31 -25.17 13.41 0.77
CA PRO A 31 -26.03 14.53 0.39
C PRO A 31 -27.44 14.45 0.98
N GLY A 32 -27.93 13.25 1.31
CA GLY A 32 -29.28 13.07 1.86
C GLY A 32 -29.37 13.15 3.39
N SER A 33 -28.30 12.79 4.10
CA SER A 33 -28.32 12.68 5.57
C SER A 33 -27.36 13.65 6.27
N GLY A 34 -26.46 14.31 5.53
CA GLY A 34 -25.38 15.12 6.09
C GLY A 34 -24.32 14.30 6.84
N ALA A 35 -24.45 12.96 6.88
CA ALA A 35 -23.50 12.10 7.58
C ALA A 35 -22.12 12.21 6.93
N GLU A 36 -21.10 12.40 7.76
CA GLU A 36 -19.72 12.55 7.32
C GLU A 36 -18.96 11.22 7.39
N THR A 37 -18.00 11.10 6.49
CA THR A 37 -16.95 10.09 6.54
C THR A 37 -15.62 10.82 6.65
N GLN A 38 -14.85 10.44 7.65
CA GLN A 38 -13.63 11.12 8.04
C GLN A 38 -12.43 10.19 7.89
N LEU A 39 -11.33 10.75 7.40
CA LEU A 39 -10.01 10.15 7.53
C LEU A 39 -9.38 10.66 8.83
N LEU A 40 -9.06 9.71 9.72
CA LEU A 40 -8.41 9.94 11.00
C LEU A 40 -6.95 9.54 10.90
N THR A 41 -6.06 10.41 11.37
CA THR A 41 -4.66 10.07 11.67
C THR A 41 -4.55 9.84 13.16
N ILE A 42 -4.03 8.68 13.54
CA ILE A 42 -3.99 8.21 14.93
C ILE A 42 -2.55 7.86 15.27
N ALA A 43 -2.00 8.52 16.29
CA ALA A 43 -0.77 8.09 16.92
C ALA A 43 -1.06 6.88 17.82
N GLU A 44 -0.34 5.81 17.57
CA GLU A 44 -0.40 4.55 18.30
C GLU A 44 0.91 4.38 19.08
N LYS A 45 0.82 4.18 20.39
CA LYS A 45 1.97 3.86 21.24
C LYS A 45 1.91 2.39 21.67
N ARG A 46 2.94 1.62 21.36
CA ARG A 46 3.04 0.21 21.75
C ARG A 46 4.25 -0.04 22.63
N ARG A 47 4.10 -0.89 23.63
CA ARG A 47 5.23 -1.40 24.41
C ARG A 47 6.03 -2.38 23.56
N ASN A 48 7.34 -2.19 23.51
CA ASN A 48 8.22 -3.12 22.82
C ASN A 48 8.41 -4.36 23.69
N MET A 49 8.30 -5.53 23.06
CA MET A 49 8.49 -6.84 23.70
C MET A 49 9.62 -7.57 22.99
N PRO A 50 10.89 -7.15 23.19
CA PRO A 50 12.00 -7.78 22.53
C PRO A 50 12.21 -9.21 23.05
N THR A 51 12.69 -10.09 22.18
CA THR A 51 13.06 -11.47 22.52
C THR A 51 14.27 -11.44 23.44
N SER A 52 14.16 -12.06 24.62
CA SER A 52 15.26 -12.08 25.59
C SER A 52 16.45 -12.88 25.04
N LEU A 53 17.65 -12.66 25.60
CA LEU A 53 18.82 -13.47 25.22
C LEU A 53 18.58 -14.97 25.49
N ALA A 54 17.88 -15.31 26.58
CA ALA A 54 17.54 -16.70 26.89
C ALA A 54 16.65 -17.30 25.80
N ASP A 55 15.54 -16.64 25.48
CA ASP A 55 14.61 -17.10 24.44
C ASP A 55 15.29 -17.15 23.05
N ALA A 56 16.24 -16.26 22.79
CA ALA A 56 17.03 -16.29 21.55
C ALA A 56 17.94 -17.52 21.49
N LEU A 57 18.57 -17.89 22.60
CA LEU A 57 19.43 -19.07 22.69
C LEU A 57 18.65 -20.39 22.65
N ASP A 58 17.39 -20.41 23.09
CA ASP A 58 16.52 -21.59 23.03
C ASP A 58 16.28 -22.07 21.59
N TRP A 59 16.40 -21.18 20.59
CA TRP A 59 16.34 -21.59 19.18
C TRP A 59 17.45 -22.56 18.76
N LEU A 60 18.54 -22.67 19.54
CA LEU A 60 19.61 -23.63 19.30
C LEU A 60 19.21 -25.08 19.58
N ASP A 61 18.00 -25.33 20.10
CA ASP A 61 17.41 -26.66 20.13
C ASP A 61 17.20 -27.24 18.72
N ASP A 62 17.09 -26.39 17.69
CA ASP A 62 17.17 -26.80 16.29
C ASP A 62 18.66 -26.96 15.87
N PRO A 63 19.12 -28.15 15.46
CA PRO A 63 20.48 -28.38 14.99
C PRO A 63 20.90 -27.52 13.77
N LYS A 64 19.93 -26.99 13.02
CA LYS A 64 20.16 -26.11 11.87
C LYS A 64 20.19 -24.62 12.25
N ALA A 65 19.93 -24.27 13.51
CA ALA A 65 20.04 -22.90 13.97
C ALA A 65 21.51 -22.44 14.00
N ARG A 66 21.75 -21.16 13.72
CA ARG A 66 23.08 -20.54 13.77
C ARG A 66 23.01 -19.20 14.47
N LEU A 67 24.01 -18.91 15.29
CA LEU A 67 24.19 -17.58 15.89
C LEU A 67 25.04 -16.75 14.93
N LEU A 68 24.54 -15.57 14.57
CA LEU A 68 25.19 -14.69 13.62
C LEU A 68 25.47 -13.32 14.26
N VAL A 69 26.60 -12.74 13.88
CA VAL A 69 26.92 -11.32 14.12
C VAL A 69 27.27 -10.67 12.79
N ASN A 70 26.69 -9.51 12.53
CA ASN A 70 26.98 -8.75 11.33
C ASN A 70 28.31 -8.02 11.48
N SER A 71 29.29 -8.34 10.63
CA SER A 71 30.64 -7.77 10.70
C SER A 71 30.70 -6.24 10.47
N ARG A 72 29.70 -5.65 9.79
CA ARG A 72 29.66 -4.20 9.56
C ARG A 72 28.93 -3.43 10.66
N SER A 73 27.80 -3.95 11.14
CA SER A 73 26.96 -3.24 12.11
C SER A 73 27.16 -3.69 13.56
N GLY A 74 27.84 -4.81 13.79
CA GLY A 74 27.97 -5.42 15.12
C GLY A 74 26.68 -6.05 15.65
N ARG A 75 25.60 -6.04 14.87
CA ARG A 75 24.27 -6.51 15.28
C ARG A 75 24.18 -8.03 15.27
N ALA A 76 23.33 -8.60 16.13
CA ALA A 76 23.15 -10.03 16.27
C ALA A 76 21.86 -10.53 15.60
N ALA A 77 21.88 -11.79 15.15
CA ALA A 77 20.70 -12.50 14.67
C ALA A 77 20.82 -14.00 14.91
N VAL A 78 19.71 -14.66 15.23
CA VAL A 78 19.60 -16.13 15.16
C VAL A 78 19.06 -16.49 13.79
N GLN A 79 19.78 -17.33 13.06
CA GLN A 79 19.29 -17.88 11.80
C GLN A 79 18.67 -19.25 12.03
N VAL A 80 17.46 -19.46 11.52
CA VAL A 80 16.78 -20.77 11.50
C VAL A 80 16.20 -21.08 10.12
N PRO A 81 15.97 -22.35 9.76
CA PRO A 81 15.27 -22.69 8.54
C PRO A 81 13.84 -22.09 8.51
N ALA A 82 13.42 -21.64 7.33
CA ALA A 82 12.04 -21.22 7.09
C ALA A 82 11.38 -22.10 6.01
N THR A 83 10.05 -22.11 5.97
CA THR A 83 9.31 -22.81 4.90
C THR A 83 9.77 -22.31 3.54
N SER A 84 10.18 -23.21 2.65
CA SER A 84 10.60 -22.88 1.28
C SER A 84 9.46 -22.26 0.48
N LEU A 85 9.79 -21.46 -0.53
CA LEU A 85 8.85 -20.88 -1.48
C LEU A 85 8.94 -21.63 -2.81
N MET A 86 7.81 -22.04 -3.38
CA MET A 86 7.77 -22.55 -4.76
C MET A 86 7.55 -21.35 -5.69
N LEU A 87 8.46 -21.17 -6.64
CA LEU A 87 8.38 -20.11 -7.64
C LEU A 87 7.50 -20.55 -8.82
N ASP A 88 7.10 -19.59 -9.66
CA ASP A 88 6.20 -19.82 -10.79
C ASP A 88 6.79 -20.78 -11.86
N ASP A 89 8.12 -20.91 -11.88
CA ASP A 89 8.84 -21.85 -12.75
C ASP A 89 8.94 -23.28 -12.17
N GLY A 90 8.31 -23.52 -11.00
CA GLY A 90 8.32 -24.79 -10.30
C GLY A 90 9.58 -25.06 -9.48
N THR A 91 10.53 -24.13 -9.43
CA THR A 91 11.72 -24.27 -8.57
C THR A 91 11.38 -24.02 -7.11
N ILE A 92 12.06 -24.74 -6.21
CA ILE A 92 11.92 -24.55 -4.77
C ILE A 92 13.06 -23.65 -4.30
N GLU A 93 12.71 -22.49 -3.75
CA GLU A 93 13.63 -21.55 -3.13
C GLU A 93 13.73 -21.81 -1.62
N PRO A 94 14.87 -22.31 -1.11
CA PRO A 94 15.09 -22.43 0.33
C PRO A 94 15.14 -21.05 0.97
N ARG A 95 14.52 -20.91 2.14
CA ARG A 95 14.48 -19.65 2.89
C ARG A 95 15.00 -19.84 4.30
N LEU A 96 15.57 -18.78 4.83
CA LEU A 96 16.09 -18.68 6.19
C LEU A 96 15.36 -17.55 6.89
N ARG A 97 15.07 -17.76 8.18
CA ARG A 97 14.51 -16.72 9.05
C ARG A 97 15.62 -16.20 9.95
N LEU A 98 15.85 -14.89 9.90
CA LEU A 98 16.74 -14.17 10.80
C LEU A 98 15.89 -13.55 11.90
N ILE A 99 16.10 -14.02 13.13
CA ILE A 99 15.41 -13.57 14.34
C ILE A 99 16.35 -12.60 15.05
N ARG A 100 15.85 -11.42 15.36
CA ARG A 100 16.56 -10.33 16.03
C ARG A 100 15.76 -9.93 17.28
N PRO A 101 16.31 -9.08 18.17
CA PRO A 101 15.61 -8.73 19.41
C PRO A 101 14.17 -8.24 19.19
N THR A 102 13.93 -7.34 18.23
CA THR A 102 12.61 -6.71 18.02
C THR A 102 11.88 -7.17 16.76
N GLU A 103 12.54 -7.90 15.87
CA GLU A 103 12.01 -8.22 14.55
C GLU A 103 12.48 -9.60 14.08
N ALA A 104 11.75 -10.18 13.14
CA ALA A 104 12.22 -11.35 12.40
C ALA A 104 11.93 -11.16 10.93
N SER A 105 12.90 -11.48 10.08
CA SER A 105 12.78 -11.41 8.62
C SER A 105 13.06 -12.76 7.99
N THR A 106 12.38 -13.04 6.87
CA THR A 106 12.62 -14.26 6.09
C THR A 106 13.26 -13.86 4.78
N VAL A 107 14.39 -14.47 4.45
CA VAL A 107 15.19 -14.17 3.26
C VAL A 107 15.49 -15.46 2.48
N PRO A 108 15.62 -15.41 1.15
CA PRO A 108 16.18 -16.52 0.37
C PRO A 108 17.57 -16.91 0.89
N ALA A 109 17.83 -18.21 1.01
CA ALA A 109 19.10 -18.71 1.55
C ALA A 109 20.31 -18.23 0.73
N LYS A 110 20.15 -18.12 -0.60
CA LYS A 110 21.19 -17.64 -1.51
C LYS A 110 21.64 -16.21 -1.21
N LEU A 111 20.75 -15.34 -0.73
CA LEU A 111 21.13 -13.96 -0.39
C LEU A 111 22.08 -13.89 0.81
N MET A 112 22.14 -14.92 1.66
CA MET A 112 23.02 -14.89 2.82
C MET A 112 24.49 -14.86 2.43
N GLU A 113 24.86 -15.47 1.30
CA GLU A 113 26.24 -15.52 0.80
C GLU A 113 26.80 -14.12 0.52
N ASP A 114 25.95 -13.19 0.09
CA ASP A 114 26.31 -11.80 -0.24
C ASP A 114 26.17 -10.84 0.96
N THR A 115 25.85 -11.36 2.16
CA THR A 115 25.64 -10.53 3.36
C THR A 115 26.87 -10.49 4.27
N HIS A 116 26.85 -9.56 5.22
CA HIS A 116 27.90 -9.42 6.23
C HIS A 116 27.65 -10.23 7.51
N TRP A 117 26.66 -11.12 7.48
CA TRP A 117 26.33 -11.98 8.62
C TRP A 117 27.32 -13.13 8.70
N LEU A 118 28.08 -13.18 9.79
CA LEU A 118 29.06 -14.23 10.04
C LEU A 118 28.63 -15.06 11.23
N GLU A 119 28.87 -16.37 11.15
CA GLU A 119 28.67 -17.25 12.29
C GLU A 119 29.57 -16.81 13.45
N ALA A 120 28.96 -16.71 14.63
CA ALA A 120 29.60 -16.22 15.84
C ALA A 120 29.48 -17.26 16.95
N ASP A 121 30.46 -17.29 17.85
CA ASP A 121 30.34 -18.07 19.06
C ASP A 121 29.26 -17.48 20.01
N ARG A 122 28.88 -18.27 21.01
CA ARG A 122 27.84 -17.88 21.98
C ARG A 122 28.20 -16.60 22.74
N ALA A 123 29.49 -16.35 23.01
CA ALA A 123 29.91 -15.19 23.81
C ALA A 123 29.82 -13.90 22.98
N ALA A 124 30.34 -13.91 21.75
CA ALA A 124 30.25 -12.79 20.83
C ALA A 124 28.80 -12.46 20.49
N PHE A 125 27.97 -13.47 20.23
CA PHE A 125 26.54 -13.30 20.00
C PHE A 125 25.82 -12.71 21.23
N ALA A 126 26.04 -13.27 22.42
CA ALA A 126 25.40 -12.80 23.65
C ALA A 126 25.74 -11.34 23.96
N ALA A 127 26.99 -10.94 23.75
CA ALA A 127 27.43 -9.56 23.92
C ALA A 127 26.71 -8.62 22.93
N ALA A 128 26.70 -8.97 21.64
CA ALA A 128 26.03 -8.19 20.61
C ALA A 128 24.50 -8.10 20.84
N TRP A 129 23.85 -9.21 21.17
CA TRP A 129 22.41 -9.25 21.45
C TRP A 129 22.04 -8.41 22.68
N THR A 130 22.82 -8.52 23.76
CA THR A 130 22.59 -7.74 24.99
C THR A 130 22.81 -6.25 24.76
N ALA A 131 23.82 -5.87 23.97
CA ALA A 131 24.03 -4.49 23.58
C ALA A 131 22.82 -3.94 22.80
N GLU A 132 22.29 -4.71 21.84
CA GLU A 132 21.08 -4.30 21.12
C GLU A 132 19.85 -4.19 22.02
N LEU A 133 19.66 -5.14 22.96
CA LEU A 133 18.55 -5.09 23.92
C LEU A 133 18.58 -3.82 24.79
N ALA A 134 19.77 -3.37 25.20
CA ALA A 134 19.93 -2.16 25.99
C ALA A 134 19.54 -0.89 25.23
N GLU A 135 19.56 -0.92 23.89
CA GLU A 135 19.15 0.18 23.03
C GLU A 135 17.65 0.15 22.66
N VAL A 136 16.92 -0.92 22.99
CA VAL A 136 15.49 -1.02 22.67
C VAL A 136 14.70 -0.09 23.59
N PRO A 137 13.97 0.91 23.06
CA PRO A 137 13.14 1.77 23.88
C PRO A 137 11.97 0.99 24.48
N GLU A 138 11.47 1.40 25.64
CA GLU A 138 10.32 0.74 26.28
C GLU A 138 9.06 0.79 25.39
N PHE A 139 8.90 1.86 24.62
CA PHE A 139 7.76 2.07 23.72
C PHE A 139 8.22 2.47 22.32
N SER A 140 7.43 2.10 21.32
CA SER A 140 7.49 2.61 19.95
C SER A 140 6.21 3.35 19.60
N GLU A 141 6.32 4.35 18.74
CA GLU A 141 5.19 5.09 18.19
C GLU A 141 5.03 4.76 16.70
N ALA A 142 3.79 4.57 16.28
CA ALA A 142 3.41 4.36 14.89
C ALA A 142 2.22 5.25 14.53
N THR A 143 2.11 5.58 13.25
CA THR A 143 0.96 6.32 12.73
C THR A 143 0.01 5.36 12.01
N LEU A 144 -1.25 5.38 12.44
CA LEU A 144 -2.35 4.68 11.79
C LEU A 144 -3.23 5.69 11.05
N HIS A 145 -3.77 5.26 9.91
CA HIS A 145 -4.77 5.99 9.17
C HIS A 145 -6.05 5.17 9.08
N ILE A 146 -7.15 5.72 9.57
CA ILE A 146 -8.45 5.03 9.64
C ILE A 146 -9.52 5.91 9.00
N VAL A 147 -10.24 5.35 8.03
CA VAL A 147 -11.46 5.95 7.50
C VAL A 147 -12.64 5.48 8.35
N ALA A 148 -13.35 6.41 8.98
CA ALA A 148 -14.44 6.15 9.91
C ALA A 148 -15.69 6.98 9.56
N GLY A 149 -16.87 6.52 10.01
CA GLY A 149 -18.17 7.13 9.67
C GLY A 149 -18.95 6.30 8.66
N LEU A 150 -19.63 6.95 7.71
CA LEU A 150 -20.49 6.25 6.75
C LEU A 150 -19.66 5.66 5.60
N LEU A 151 -19.21 4.40 5.74
CA LEU A 151 -18.29 3.78 4.78
C LEU A 151 -18.95 3.27 3.50
N LEU A 152 -20.19 2.77 3.56
CA LEU A 152 -20.85 2.13 2.41
C LEU A 152 -20.87 2.99 1.14
N PRO A 153 -21.18 4.31 1.19
CA PRO A 153 -21.18 5.17 0.00
C PRO A 153 -19.83 5.31 -0.68
N ILE A 154 -18.72 5.18 0.06
CA ILE A 154 -17.36 5.32 -0.45
C ILE A 154 -16.62 3.97 -0.56
N TRP A 155 -17.32 2.85 -0.36
CA TRP A 155 -16.70 1.53 -0.25
C TRP A 155 -15.80 1.16 -1.43
N LYS A 156 -16.19 1.56 -2.65
CA LYS A 156 -15.42 1.31 -3.88
C LYS A 156 -14.14 2.15 -3.98
N GLN A 157 -14.03 3.23 -3.20
CA GLN A 157 -12.87 4.13 -3.20
C GLN A 157 -11.80 3.69 -2.18
N LEU A 158 -12.18 2.85 -1.21
CA LEU A 158 -11.27 2.33 -0.21
C LEU A 158 -10.33 1.28 -0.83
N PRO A 159 -9.11 1.11 -0.28
CA PRO A 159 -8.17 0.08 -0.73
C PRO A 159 -8.80 -1.32 -0.66
N GLN A 160 -8.69 -2.09 -1.74
CA GLN A 160 -9.31 -3.43 -1.86
C GLN A 160 -8.38 -4.56 -1.40
N ASP A 161 -7.10 -4.27 -1.21
CA ASP A 161 -6.06 -5.16 -0.69
C ASP A 161 -6.30 -5.56 0.76
N GLU A 162 -6.87 -4.69 1.59
CA GLU A 162 -7.14 -4.97 3.00
C GLU A 162 -8.56 -4.61 3.43
N THR A 163 -9.56 -5.49 3.30
CA THR A 163 -10.98 -5.15 3.57
C THR A 163 -11.40 -5.12 5.04
N ARG A 164 -10.48 -5.38 5.98
CA ARG A 164 -10.78 -5.53 7.41
C ARG A 164 -11.20 -4.23 8.07
N VAL A 165 -12.26 -4.31 8.88
CA VAL A 165 -12.70 -3.21 9.73
C VAL A 165 -12.04 -3.35 11.08
N TYR A 166 -11.56 -2.23 11.61
CA TYR A 166 -10.92 -2.16 12.91
C TYR A 166 -11.79 -1.40 13.89
N ARG A 167 -11.74 -1.83 15.14
CA ARG A 167 -12.28 -1.12 16.29
C ARG A 167 -11.13 -0.75 17.22
N LEU A 168 -11.11 0.49 17.66
CA LEU A 168 -10.20 0.94 18.72
C LEU A 168 -10.91 1.91 19.66
N GLN A 169 -10.31 2.09 20.83
CA GLN A 169 -10.72 3.09 21.80
C GLN A 169 -9.52 3.99 22.08
N THR A 170 -9.71 5.28 21.95
CA THR A 170 -8.70 6.31 22.23
C THR A 170 -8.56 6.57 23.72
N ASP A 171 -7.49 7.28 24.09
CA ASP A 171 -7.17 7.63 25.48
C ASP A 171 -8.31 8.44 26.15
N ASP A 172 -9.03 9.26 25.40
CA ASP A 172 -10.17 10.06 25.86
C ASP A 172 -11.51 9.30 25.86
N GLY A 173 -11.50 8.01 25.49
CA GLY A 173 -12.67 7.15 25.50
C GLY A 173 -13.49 7.14 24.21
N GLN A 174 -13.10 7.89 23.17
CA GLN A 174 -13.74 7.81 21.86
C GLN A 174 -13.60 6.39 21.27
N ARG A 175 -14.73 5.81 20.87
CA ARG A 175 -14.75 4.51 20.18
C ARG A 175 -14.79 4.75 18.68
N ILE A 176 -13.76 4.29 17.99
CA ILE A 176 -13.63 4.43 16.54
C ILE A 176 -13.82 3.07 15.91
N ILE A 177 -14.66 3.02 14.88
CA ILE A 177 -14.84 1.87 13.99
C ILE A 177 -14.59 2.36 12.57
N GLY A 178 -13.67 1.71 11.87
CA GLY A 178 -13.27 2.17 10.55
C GLY A 178 -12.35 1.22 9.79
N ARG A 179 -12.04 1.59 8.56
CA ARG A 179 -11.18 0.86 7.64
C ARG A 179 -9.76 1.42 7.73
N ARG A 180 -8.76 0.56 7.96
CA ARG A 180 -7.36 0.97 7.84
C ARG A 180 -7.03 1.24 6.38
N VAL A 181 -6.26 2.30 6.14
CA VAL A 181 -5.78 2.70 4.82
C VAL A 181 -4.26 2.95 4.87
N SER A 182 -3.58 2.75 3.75
CA SER A 182 -2.14 2.98 3.66
C SER A 182 -1.81 4.47 3.58
N PRO A 183 -0.60 4.89 4.00
CA PRO A 183 -0.13 6.26 3.79
C PRO A 183 -0.18 6.69 2.31
N ALA A 184 0.04 5.77 1.37
CA ALA A 184 -0.08 6.04 -0.06
C ALA A 184 -1.53 6.38 -0.47
N TRP A 185 -2.51 5.62 0.04
CA TRP A 185 -3.92 5.94 -0.18
C TRP A 185 -4.29 7.29 0.43
N VAL A 186 -3.80 7.58 1.65
CA VAL A 186 -3.99 8.88 2.30
C VAL A 186 -3.43 10.00 1.45
N ALA A 187 -2.22 9.86 0.91
CA ALA A 187 -1.63 10.85 0.04
C ALA A 187 -2.48 11.10 -1.21
N THR A 188 -3.04 10.06 -1.83
CA THR A 188 -3.95 10.19 -2.98
C THR A 188 -5.30 10.82 -2.61
N THR A 189 -5.89 10.43 -1.48
CA THR A 189 -7.21 10.93 -1.05
C THR A 189 -7.14 12.37 -0.51
N LEU A 190 -6.06 12.69 0.22
CA LEU A 190 -5.77 14.02 0.74
C LEU A 190 -4.98 14.88 -0.23
N ALA A 191 -4.67 14.39 -1.44
CA ALA A 191 -4.32 15.22 -2.57
C ALA A 191 -5.54 16.04 -3.01
N ALA A 192 -6.19 16.74 -2.07
CA ALA A 192 -7.10 17.85 -2.30
C ALA A 192 -6.37 19.08 -2.92
N ASP A 193 -5.16 18.86 -3.45
CA ASP A 193 -4.44 19.67 -4.44
C ASP A 193 -4.00 18.83 -5.65
N ALA A 194 -4.72 17.75 -5.99
CA ALA A 194 -4.66 17.21 -7.34
C ALA A 194 -5.00 18.39 -8.25
N PRO A 195 -4.10 18.79 -9.15
CA PRO A 195 -4.27 20.04 -9.86
C PRO A 195 -5.64 20.00 -10.52
N LYS A 196 -6.45 21.04 -10.32
CA LYS A 196 -7.63 21.30 -11.16
C LYS A 196 -7.09 21.62 -12.55
N LEU A 197 -6.57 20.59 -13.22
CA LEU A 197 -6.11 20.68 -14.59
C LEU A 197 -7.36 20.94 -15.40
N THR A 198 -7.40 22.10 -16.01
CA THR A 198 -8.39 22.36 -17.05
C THR A 198 -8.22 21.31 -18.15
N ALA A 199 -9.27 21.07 -18.93
CA ALA A 199 -9.18 20.15 -20.06
C ALA A 199 -8.03 20.52 -21.01
N ALA A 200 -7.73 21.82 -21.17
CA ALA A 200 -6.60 22.32 -21.95
C ALA A 200 -5.23 21.94 -21.34
N GLN A 201 -5.10 21.99 -20.02
CA GLN A 201 -3.90 21.56 -19.31
C GLN A 201 -3.71 20.04 -19.41
N VAL A 202 -4.78 19.24 -19.25
CA VAL A 202 -4.74 17.78 -19.46
C VAL A 202 -4.34 17.44 -20.90
N HIS A 203 -4.95 18.11 -21.88
CA HIS A 203 -4.65 17.92 -23.31
C HIS A 203 -3.16 18.14 -23.61
N SER A 204 -2.62 19.27 -23.15
CA SER A 204 -1.22 19.63 -23.34
C SER A 204 -0.27 18.66 -22.62
N LEU A 205 -0.55 18.36 -21.34
CA LEU A 205 0.26 17.48 -20.50
C LEU A 205 0.38 16.06 -21.07
N VAL A 206 -0.73 15.52 -21.60
CA VAL A 206 -0.72 14.19 -22.23
C VAL A 206 0.04 14.22 -23.56
N LEU A 207 -0.08 15.28 -24.36
CA LEU A 207 0.66 15.41 -25.64
C LEU A 207 2.17 15.59 -25.45
N GLU A 208 2.62 16.22 -24.38
CA GLU A 208 4.04 16.26 -23.98
C GLU A 208 4.58 14.86 -23.68
N GLY A 209 3.70 13.97 -23.20
CA GLY A 209 3.89 12.52 -23.11
C GLY A 209 4.87 12.07 -22.03
N LYS A 210 5.14 12.92 -21.05
CA LYS A 210 5.90 12.58 -19.84
C LYS A 210 5.00 12.10 -18.69
N THR A 211 3.68 12.21 -18.85
CA THR A 211 2.72 12.02 -17.77
C THR A 211 1.55 11.14 -18.23
N VAL A 212 1.11 10.25 -17.34
CA VAL A 212 -0.16 9.53 -17.42
C VAL A 212 -1.13 10.18 -16.44
N VAL A 213 -2.33 10.51 -16.91
CA VAL A 213 -3.39 11.12 -16.09
C VAL A 213 -4.38 10.03 -15.72
N HIS A 214 -4.44 9.71 -14.43
CA HIS A 214 -5.42 8.76 -13.90
C HIS A 214 -6.71 9.49 -13.57
N LEU A 215 -7.82 8.88 -13.93
CA LEU A 215 -9.16 9.39 -13.68
C LEU A 215 -9.91 8.41 -12.76
N ALA A 216 -11.06 8.84 -12.25
CA ALA A 216 -11.99 7.98 -11.54
C ALA A 216 -12.40 6.75 -12.39
N GLU A 217 -12.86 5.70 -11.71
CA GLU A 217 -13.27 4.42 -12.33
C GLU A 217 -12.13 3.67 -13.07
N GLY A 218 -10.86 3.93 -12.71
CA GLY A 218 -9.70 3.22 -13.27
C GLY A 218 -9.36 3.59 -14.71
N LEU A 219 -9.89 4.72 -15.20
CA LEU A 219 -9.59 5.24 -16.52
C LEU A 219 -8.23 5.94 -16.54
N GLU A 220 -7.53 5.87 -17.67
CA GLU A 220 -6.21 6.49 -17.83
C GLU A 220 -6.08 7.19 -19.17
N LEU A 221 -5.66 8.45 -19.15
CA LEU A 221 -5.25 9.20 -20.34
C LEU A 221 -3.73 9.19 -20.46
N HIS A 222 -3.24 8.77 -21.62
CA HIS A 222 -1.81 8.71 -21.90
C HIS A 222 -1.52 8.94 -23.38
N ARG A 223 -0.30 9.40 -23.69
CA ARG A 223 0.14 9.46 -25.09
C ARG A 223 0.30 8.05 -25.65
N SER A 224 -0.04 7.80 -26.89
CA SER A 224 0.37 6.57 -27.55
C SER A 224 0.86 6.88 -28.96
N ARG A 225 1.74 6.04 -29.48
CA ARG A 225 2.27 6.19 -30.84
C ARG A 225 1.62 5.13 -31.72
N VAL A 226 0.83 5.57 -32.69
CA VAL A 226 0.14 4.71 -33.65
C VAL A 226 0.55 5.14 -35.04
N MET A 227 1.13 4.21 -35.82
CA MET A 227 1.62 4.47 -37.18
C MET A 227 2.53 5.71 -37.27
N GLY A 228 3.42 5.88 -36.29
CA GLY A 228 4.36 7.01 -36.24
C GLY A 228 3.78 8.34 -35.75
N VAL A 229 2.47 8.41 -35.46
CA VAL A 229 1.79 9.63 -35.00
C VAL A 229 1.51 9.53 -33.50
N ASN A 230 1.80 10.60 -32.76
CA ASN A 230 1.45 10.70 -31.34
C ASN A 230 -0.05 11.00 -31.20
N ARG A 231 -0.73 10.24 -30.34
CA ARG A 231 -2.17 10.33 -30.07
C ARG A 231 -2.43 10.40 -28.58
N ILE A 232 -3.59 10.92 -28.19
CA ILE A 232 -4.11 10.84 -26.82
C ILE A 232 -5.02 9.62 -26.76
N GLU A 233 -4.70 8.66 -25.91
CA GLU A 233 -5.47 7.43 -25.74
C GLU A 233 -6.09 7.33 -24.34
N LEU A 234 -7.30 6.77 -24.30
CA LEU A 234 -8.01 6.43 -23.08
C LEU A 234 -8.00 4.91 -22.88
N SER A 235 -7.40 4.44 -21.79
CA SER A 235 -7.42 3.04 -21.33
C SER A 235 -8.27 2.86 -20.08
N GLY A 236 -8.50 1.61 -19.68
CA GLY A 236 -9.27 1.25 -18.48
C GLY A 236 -10.79 1.24 -18.65
N PHE A 237 -11.30 1.61 -19.84
CA PHE A 237 -12.74 1.63 -20.09
C PHE A 237 -13.35 0.23 -20.23
N THR A 238 -14.57 0.09 -19.76
CA THR A 238 -15.40 -1.12 -19.92
C THR A 238 -16.20 -1.07 -21.23
N GLY A 239 -16.65 -2.23 -21.71
CA GLY A 239 -17.53 -2.31 -22.87
C GLY A 239 -18.81 -1.46 -22.74
N ALA A 240 -19.37 -1.37 -21.52
CA ALA A 240 -20.56 -0.58 -21.22
C ALA A 240 -20.33 0.96 -21.21
N GLN A 241 -19.08 1.41 -21.09
CA GLN A 241 -18.72 2.83 -21.18
C GLN A 241 -18.41 3.25 -22.62
N LYS A 242 -18.02 2.32 -23.50
CA LYS A 242 -17.57 2.58 -24.88
C LYS A 242 -18.50 3.50 -25.65
N ASP A 243 -19.79 3.16 -25.77
CA ASP A 243 -20.71 3.91 -26.62
C ASP A 243 -20.96 5.33 -26.07
N ARG A 244 -20.97 5.47 -24.74
CA ARG A 244 -21.07 6.79 -24.07
C ARG A 244 -19.80 7.63 -24.26
N LEU A 245 -18.62 7.02 -24.20
CA LEU A 245 -17.34 7.71 -24.48
C LEU A 245 -17.28 8.17 -25.93
N LYS A 246 -17.77 7.37 -26.88
CA LYS A 246 -17.87 7.76 -28.29
C LYS A 246 -18.86 8.90 -28.52
N ALA A 247 -20.03 8.86 -27.88
CA ALA A 247 -20.96 10.00 -27.87
C ALA A 247 -20.34 11.26 -27.23
N GLY A 248 -19.37 11.09 -26.33
CA GLY A 248 -18.56 12.15 -25.75
C GLY A 248 -17.50 12.75 -26.68
N GLY A 249 -17.31 12.19 -27.89
CA GLY A 249 -16.35 12.67 -28.89
C GLY A 249 -15.04 11.88 -28.98
N PHE A 250 -14.90 10.77 -28.23
CA PHE A 250 -13.82 9.81 -28.48
C PHE A 250 -14.11 9.03 -29.77
N PHE A 251 -13.06 8.66 -30.49
CA PHE A 251 -13.16 7.76 -31.63
C PHE A 251 -12.41 6.46 -31.37
N SER A 252 -12.84 5.39 -32.02
CA SER A 252 -12.31 4.04 -31.76
C SER A 252 -11.65 3.46 -33.00
N GLU A 253 -10.50 2.82 -32.83
CA GLU A 253 -9.85 2.02 -33.86
C GLU A 253 -9.54 0.62 -33.31
N ILE A 254 -9.40 -0.36 -34.21
CA ILE A 254 -8.91 -1.70 -33.86
C ILE A 254 -7.45 -1.79 -34.31
N ILE A 255 -6.53 -1.93 -33.37
CA ILE A 255 -5.08 -1.99 -33.62
C ILE A 255 -4.53 -3.21 -32.89
N GLY A 256 -3.86 -4.11 -33.62
CA GLY A 256 -3.34 -5.35 -33.03
C GLY A 256 -4.42 -6.19 -32.36
N TRP A 257 -5.59 -6.33 -32.99
CA TRP A 257 -6.75 -7.07 -32.48
C TRP A 257 -7.41 -6.48 -31.21
N LYS A 258 -6.95 -5.31 -30.74
CA LYS A 258 -7.49 -4.63 -29.57
C LYS A 258 -8.25 -3.37 -29.98
N LEU A 259 -9.45 -3.19 -29.42
CA LEU A 259 -10.20 -1.94 -29.50
C LEU A 259 -9.51 -0.88 -28.64
N ARG A 260 -9.18 0.27 -29.25
CA ARG A 260 -8.54 1.41 -28.58
C ARG A 260 -9.39 2.66 -28.80
N LEU A 261 -9.48 3.52 -27.78
CA LEU A 261 -10.23 4.77 -27.81
C LEU A 261 -9.27 5.96 -27.76
N PHE A 262 -9.48 6.92 -28.64
CA PHE A 262 -8.62 8.08 -28.81
C PHE A 262 -9.41 9.38 -28.69
N CYS A 263 -8.75 10.40 -28.15
CA CYS A 263 -9.20 11.78 -28.15
C CYS A 263 -8.53 12.53 -29.32
N PRO A 264 -9.24 13.45 -30.01
CA PRO A 264 -8.61 14.32 -31.00
C PRO A 264 -7.41 15.08 -30.43
N THR A 265 -6.32 15.17 -31.20
CA THR A 265 -5.10 15.87 -30.77
C THR A 265 -5.11 17.36 -31.12
N ASP A 266 -6.05 17.79 -31.97
CA ASP A 266 -6.29 19.20 -32.27
C ASP A 266 -7.12 19.88 -31.14
N PRO A 267 -7.36 21.21 -31.19
CA PRO A 267 -8.09 21.92 -30.14
C PRO A 267 -9.49 21.38 -29.82
N SER A 268 -10.17 20.67 -30.74
CA SER A 268 -11.46 20.03 -30.47
C SER A 268 -11.36 18.94 -29.38
N GLY A 269 -10.17 18.37 -29.19
CA GLY A 269 -9.88 17.42 -28.12
C GLY A 269 -10.10 18.01 -26.72
N ILE A 270 -9.94 19.33 -26.55
CA ILE A 270 -10.14 20.01 -25.28
C ILE A 270 -11.62 19.89 -24.84
N GLU A 271 -12.58 20.09 -25.75
CA GLU A 271 -14.01 19.95 -25.44
C GLU A 271 -14.42 18.50 -25.14
N VAL A 272 -13.74 17.53 -25.79
CA VAL A 272 -13.93 16.10 -25.52
C VAL A 272 -13.43 15.76 -24.11
N LEU A 273 -12.26 16.28 -23.74
CA LEU A 273 -11.69 16.10 -22.41
C LEU A 273 -12.50 16.83 -21.34
N GLU A 274 -13.05 18.01 -21.62
CA GLU A 274 -13.94 18.71 -20.67
C GLU A 274 -15.16 17.87 -20.31
N ARG A 275 -15.82 17.29 -21.32
CA ARG A 275 -16.94 16.34 -21.14
C ARG A 275 -16.53 15.07 -20.40
N LEU A 276 -15.30 14.61 -20.55
CA LEU A 276 -14.76 13.46 -19.81
C LEU A 276 -14.53 13.83 -18.35
N LEU A 277 -13.83 14.93 -18.08
CA LEU A 277 -13.45 15.38 -16.74
C LEU A 277 -14.65 15.80 -15.90
N ALA A 278 -15.72 16.29 -16.53
CA ALA A 278 -17.00 16.54 -15.87
C ALA A 278 -17.66 15.27 -15.32
N ARG A 279 -17.27 14.08 -15.81
CA ARG A 279 -17.83 12.77 -15.41
C ARG A 279 -16.84 11.94 -14.60
N PHE A 280 -15.56 12.03 -14.93
CA PHE A 280 -14.48 11.28 -14.31
C PHE A 280 -13.42 12.26 -13.83
N ALA A 281 -13.45 12.58 -12.53
CA ALA A 281 -12.46 13.46 -11.92
C ALA A 281 -11.06 12.88 -12.05
N VAL A 282 -10.04 13.76 -12.15
CA VAL A 282 -8.64 13.36 -12.08
C VAL A 282 -8.37 12.77 -10.69
N SER A 283 -7.87 11.55 -10.65
CA SER A 283 -7.53 10.80 -9.44
C SER A 283 -6.03 10.79 -9.15
N GLY A 284 -5.18 11.12 -10.14
CA GLY A 284 -3.73 11.24 -9.95
C GLY A 284 -2.96 11.53 -11.23
N LEU A 285 -1.68 11.90 -11.07
CA LEU A 285 -0.72 12.07 -12.15
C LEU A 285 0.48 11.16 -11.89
N HIS A 286 0.88 10.38 -12.88
CA HIS A 286 2.03 9.48 -12.78
C HIS A 286 3.06 9.81 -13.85
N ALA A 287 4.34 9.72 -13.49
CA ALA A 287 5.41 9.77 -14.49
C ALA A 287 5.24 8.60 -15.44
N ARG A 288 5.31 8.87 -16.74
CA ARG A 288 5.32 7.80 -17.73
C ARG A 288 6.68 7.12 -17.66
N ASN A 289 6.72 5.91 -17.12
CA ASN A 289 7.88 5.03 -17.30
C ASN A 289 8.04 4.79 -18.80
N GLY A 290 9.23 5.12 -19.31
CA GLY A 290 9.56 5.14 -20.74
C GLY A 290 9.22 3.86 -21.48
#